data_AF-A0A821QSG2-F1
#
_entry.id   AF-A0A821QSG2-F1
#
_cell.length_a   1.000
_cell.length_b   1.000
_cell.length_c   1.000
_cell.angle_alpha   90.00
_cell.angle_beta   90.00
_cell.angle_gamma   90.00
#
_symmetry.space_group_name_H-M   'P 1'
#
loop_
_entity.id
_entity.type
_entity.pdbx_description
1 polymer ?
#
loop_
_entity_poly.entity_id
_entity_poly.type
_entity_poly.pdbx_seq_one_letter_code
_entity_poly.pdbx_strand_id
1 'polypeptide(L)'
;FPLKHFFIVFEHILLHGYNGKKSFSISTSSNRKDLWPIIDFISRKSTDVHISEISISSKEMTNIRTSLGRVRAWLRLALMQKRLADYFKILVEHKDELKDLYDHEALLLSDESIIIPGLLVGLNVLDFNICLRETTLDHPVESIIHYSLYLR
;
A
#
# COMPACT_ATOMS: atom_id res chain seq x y z
N PHE A 1 14.33 -0.13 12.57
CA PHE A 1 13.39 0.43 13.57
C PHE A 1 12.48 1.51 12.97
N PRO A 2 12.96 2.63 12.38
CA PRO A 2 12.08 3.66 11.79
C PRO A 2 11.39 3.23 10.49
N LEU A 3 12.13 2.62 9.55
CA LEU A 3 11.58 2.25 8.23
C LEU A 3 10.52 1.14 8.32
N LYS A 4 10.70 0.19 9.26
CA LYS A 4 9.67 -0.83 9.56
C LYS A 4 8.38 -0.16 10.02
N HIS A 5 8.49 0.83 10.91
CA HIS A 5 7.36 1.57 11.43
C HIS A 5 6.65 2.40 10.34
N PHE A 6 7.42 3.04 9.47
CA PHE A 6 6.88 3.72 8.28
C PHE A 6 5.97 2.80 7.46
N PHE A 7 6.44 1.59 7.10
CA PHE A 7 5.61 0.67 6.31
C PHE A 7 4.37 0.17 7.07
N ILE A 8 4.44 0.02 8.39
CA ILE A 8 3.27 -0.31 9.22
C ILE A 8 2.24 0.81 9.12
N VAL A 9 2.62 2.05 9.39
CA VAL A 9 1.72 3.22 9.33
C VAL A 9 1.15 3.39 7.93
N PHE A 10 1.98 3.23 6.90
CA PHE A 10 1.57 3.33 5.51
C PHE A 10 0.54 2.26 5.12
N GLU A 11 0.74 1.02 5.57
CA GLU A 11 -0.23 -0.06 5.37
C GLU A 11 -1.56 0.25 6.09
N HIS A 12 -1.52 0.84 7.29
CA HIS A 12 -2.72 1.28 7.99
C HIS A 12 -3.48 2.40 7.26
N ILE A 13 -2.76 3.35 6.64
CA ILE A 13 -3.35 4.38 5.78
C ILE A 13 -4.12 3.73 4.62
N LEU A 14 -3.51 2.75 3.94
CA LEU A 14 -4.14 2.03 2.83
C LEU A 14 -5.30 1.11 3.27
N LEU A 15 -5.27 0.59 4.50
CA LEU A 15 -6.34 -0.28 5.02
C LEU A 15 -7.52 0.50 5.61
N HIS A 16 -7.35 1.79 5.95
CA HIS A 16 -8.40 2.57 6.58
C HIS A 16 -9.64 2.68 5.69
N GLY A 17 -10.76 2.11 6.13
CA GLY A 17 -11.99 2.03 5.35
C GLY A 17 -11.92 1.15 4.10
N TYR A 18 -10.82 0.42 3.85
CA TYR A 18 -10.72 -0.45 2.67
C TYR A 18 -11.72 -1.60 2.78
N ASN A 19 -12.57 -1.82 1.78
CA ASN A 19 -13.58 -2.89 1.77
C ASN A 19 -13.28 -3.98 0.73
N GLY A 20 -12.29 -3.76 -0.14
CA GLY A 20 -12.02 -4.65 -1.26
C GLY A 20 -13.06 -4.54 -2.37
N LYS A 21 -12.94 -5.37 -3.41
CA LYS A 21 -14.00 -5.46 -4.42
C LYS A 21 -15.22 -6.12 -3.76
N LYS A 22 -16.38 -5.46 -3.81
CA LYS A 22 -17.68 -5.98 -3.35
C LYS A 22 -18.13 -7.18 -4.22
N SER A 23 -17.44 -8.31 -4.13
CA SER A 23 -17.90 -9.59 -4.65
C SER A 23 -18.48 -10.37 -3.49
N PHE A 24 -19.82 -10.47 -3.49
CA PHE A 24 -20.67 -11.35 -2.67
C PHE A 24 -20.29 -11.51 -1.17
N SER A 25 -21.14 -10.97 -0.31
CA SER A 25 -21.11 -11.15 1.14
C SER A 25 -21.25 -12.62 1.55
N ILE A 26 -20.12 -13.31 1.73
CA ILE A 26 -20.00 -14.47 2.63
C ILE A 26 -18.80 -14.18 3.52
N SER A 27 -19.08 -13.66 4.72
CA SER A 27 -18.10 -13.51 5.78
C SER A 27 -17.53 -14.88 6.15
N THR A 28 -16.23 -15.07 5.90
CA THR A 28 -15.45 -16.05 6.64
C THR A 28 -14.25 -15.32 7.22
N SER A 29 -14.03 -15.53 8.51
CA SER A 29 -12.98 -14.93 9.35
C SER A 29 -11.55 -15.34 8.95
N SER A 30 -11.17 -15.15 7.69
CA SER A 30 -9.77 -15.11 7.26
C SER A 30 -9.44 -13.66 6.88
N ASN A 31 -9.25 -12.86 7.93
CA ASN A 31 -9.37 -11.42 7.97
C ASN A 31 -8.13 -10.68 7.42
N ARG A 32 -7.73 -10.96 6.17
CA ARG A 32 -6.66 -10.19 5.50
C ARG A 32 -7.20 -9.60 4.21
N LYS A 33 -7.59 -8.33 4.29
CA LYS A 33 -8.05 -7.58 3.12
C LYS A 33 -6.91 -7.51 2.10
N ASP A 34 -7.16 -8.04 0.91
CA ASP A 34 -6.18 -8.06 -0.17
C ASP A 34 -6.03 -6.65 -0.74
N LEU A 35 -4.87 -6.01 -0.53
CA LEU A 35 -4.59 -4.67 -1.05
C LEU A 35 -4.13 -4.67 -2.51
N TRP A 36 -3.91 -5.85 -3.12
CA TRP A 36 -3.43 -5.94 -4.51
C TRP A 36 -4.30 -5.17 -5.53
N PRO A 37 -5.64 -5.10 -5.40
CA PRO A 37 -6.47 -4.28 -6.29
C PRO A 37 -6.07 -2.79 -6.34
N ILE A 38 -5.47 -2.25 -5.28
CA ILE A 38 -4.91 -0.90 -5.26
C ILE A 38 -3.69 -0.83 -6.18
N ILE A 39 -2.81 -1.83 -6.13
CA ILE A 39 -1.62 -1.90 -6.98
C ILE A 39 -2.01 -2.02 -8.46
N ASP A 40 -3.02 -2.85 -8.76
CA ASP A 40 -3.58 -2.93 -10.11
C ASP A 40 -4.23 -1.61 -10.55
N PHE A 41 -4.83 -0.85 -9.63
CA PHE A 41 -5.36 0.48 -9.92
C PHE A 41 -4.25 1.46 -10.29
N ILE A 42 -3.18 1.56 -9.48
CA ILE A 42 -2.03 2.40 -9.75
C ILE A 42 -1.41 2.00 -11.11
N SER A 43 -1.24 0.70 -11.35
CA SER A 43 -0.67 0.17 -12.60
C SER A 43 -1.46 0.57 -13.84
N ARG A 44 -2.80 0.64 -13.76
CA ARG A 44 -3.65 1.06 -14.89
C ARG A 44 -3.64 2.56 -15.13
N LYS A 45 -3.46 3.37 -14.09
CA LYS A 45 -3.50 4.84 -14.15
C LYS A 45 -2.13 5.47 -14.37
N SER A 46 -1.06 4.77 -14.02
CA SER A 46 0.29 5.25 -14.18
C SER A 46 0.74 5.22 -15.64
N THR A 47 1.45 6.28 -16.05
CA THR A 47 2.22 6.32 -17.31
C THR A 47 3.67 5.87 -17.13
N ASP A 48 4.07 5.56 -15.89
CA ASP A 48 5.42 5.14 -15.56
C ASP A 48 5.69 3.72 -16.05
N VAL A 49 6.70 3.56 -16.90
CA VAL A 49 7.08 2.26 -17.48
C VAL A 49 7.57 1.29 -16.41
N HIS A 50 8.18 1.80 -15.32
CA HIS A 50 8.76 0.99 -14.24
C HIS A 50 7.72 0.29 -13.35
N ILE A 51 6.44 0.69 -13.39
CA ILE A 51 5.42 0.08 -12.55
C ILE A 51 5.20 -1.39 -12.86
N SER A 52 5.36 -1.77 -14.14
CA SER A 52 5.22 -3.14 -14.60
C SER A 52 6.33 -4.03 -14.04
N GLU A 53 7.56 -3.53 -14.02
CA GLU A 53 8.76 -4.21 -13.52
C GLU A 53 8.63 -4.53 -12.03
N ILE A 54 8.24 -3.57 -11.19
CA ILE A 54 8.05 -3.81 -9.75
C ILE A 54 6.85 -4.71 -9.46
N SER A 55 5.79 -4.63 -10.26
CA SER A 55 4.60 -5.48 -10.13
C SER A 55 4.90 -6.92 -10.49
N ILE A 56 5.70 -7.16 -11.54
CA ILE A 56 6.18 -8.50 -11.90
C ILE A 56 7.15 -9.00 -10.81
N SER A 57 8.15 -8.19 -10.45
CA SER A 57 9.17 -8.57 -9.45
C SER A 57 8.56 -9.00 -8.13
N SER A 58 7.55 -8.27 -7.63
CA SER A 58 6.86 -8.61 -6.37
C SER A 58 5.97 -9.86 -6.48
N LYS A 59 5.44 -10.20 -7.66
CA LYS A 59 4.68 -11.44 -7.90
C LYS A 59 5.56 -12.68 -8.02
N GLU A 60 6.74 -12.54 -8.63
CA GLU A 60 7.70 -13.62 -8.89
C GLU A 60 8.54 -14.03 -7.66
N MET A 61 8.49 -13.27 -6.56
CA MET A 61 9.18 -13.62 -5.31
C MET A 61 8.63 -14.90 -4.69
N THR A 62 9.34 -16.01 -4.88
CA THR A 62 8.96 -17.34 -4.39
C THR A 62 9.01 -17.48 -2.86
N ASN A 63 9.78 -16.62 -2.19
CA ASN A 63 9.86 -16.57 -0.73
C ASN A 63 8.65 -15.88 -0.07
N ILE A 64 7.76 -15.26 -0.85
CA ILE A 64 6.56 -14.55 -0.38
C ILE A 64 5.32 -15.28 -0.85
N ARG A 65 4.50 -15.74 0.10
CA ARG A 65 3.38 -16.63 -0.17
C ARG A 65 2.02 -15.92 -0.17
N THR A 66 1.92 -14.77 0.48
CA THR A 66 0.63 -14.10 0.70
C THR A 66 0.50 -12.84 -0.16
N SER A 67 -0.72 -12.52 -0.58
CA SER A 67 -0.98 -11.31 -1.37
C SER A 67 -0.52 -10.04 -0.65
N LEU A 68 -0.82 -9.93 0.65
CA LEU A 68 -0.34 -8.82 1.48
C LEU A 68 1.20 -8.76 1.54
N GLY A 69 1.87 -9.91 1.64
CA GLY A 69 3.33 -9.98 1.55
C GLY A 69 3.86 -9.42 0.23
N ARG A 70 3.19 -9.70 -0.89
CA ARG A 70 3.55 -9.17 -2.22
C ARG A 70 3.33 -7.66 -2.30
N VAL A 71 2.22 -7.14 -1.76
CA VAL A 71 1.99 -5.68 -1.65
C VAL A 71 3.10 -5.03 -0.81
N ARG A 72 3.49 -5.63 0.31
CA ARG A 72 4.59 -5.15 1.15
C ARG A 72 5.93 -5.14 0.43
N ALA A 73 6.21 -6.14 -0.40
CA ALA A 73 7.39 -6.14 -1.27
C ALA A 73 7.31 -5.02 -2.31
N TRP A 74 6.16 -4.88 -2.97
CA TRP A 74 5.92 -3.83 -3.95
C TRP A 74 6.15 -2.43 -3.38
N LEU A 75 5.63 -2.14 -2.18
CA LEU A 75 5.83 -0.86 -1.50
C LEU A 75 7.31 -0.58 -1.21
N ARG A 76 8.08 -1.60 -0.86
CA ARG A 76 9.53 -1.49 -0.63
C ARG A 76 10.28 -1.23 -1.94
N LEU A 77 9.92 -1.91 -3.02
CA LEU A 77 10.49 -1.68 -4.35
C LEU A 77 10.17 -0.27 -4.85
N ALA A 78 8.93 0.18 -4.72
CA ALA A 78 8.51 1.54 -5.08
C ALA A 78 9.28 2.62 -4.29
N LEU A 79 9.55 2.36 -3.01
CA LEU A 79 10.37 3.25 -2.18
C LEU A 79 11.84 3.25 -2.64
N MET A 80 12.42 2.08 -2.91
CA MET A 80 13.80 1.98 -3.43
C MET A 80 13.96 2.66 -4.79
N GLN A 81 12.92 2.63 -5.63
CA GLN A 81 12.89 3.34 -6.92
C GLN A 81 12.54 4.83 -6.80
N LYS A 82 12.28 5.36 -5.59
CA LYS A 82 11.91 6.75 -5.33
C LYS A 82 10.61 7.19 -6.04
N ARG A 83 9.69 6.25 -6.24
CA ARG A 83 8.40 6.47 -6.94
C ARG A 83 7.17 6.34 -6.02
N LEU A 84 7.37 6.02 -4.74
CA LEU A 84 6.26 5.82 -3.79
C LEU A 84 5.34 7.05 -3.70
N ALA A 85 5.91 8.26 -3.71
CA ALA A 85 5.14 9.51 -3.70
C ALA A 85 4.27 9.66 -4.95
N ASP A 86 4.83 9.40 -6.14
CA ASP A 86 4.13 9.47 -7.42
C ASP A 86 2.97 8.49 -7.48
N TYR A 87 3.20 7.26 -7.00
CA TYR A 87 2.17 6.23 -6.98
C TYR A 87 1.04 6.52 -5.99
N PHE A 88 1.35 7.12 -4.84
CA PHE A 88 0.31 7.55 -3.91
C PHE A 88 -0.47 8.76 -4.45
N LYS A 89 0.20 9.67 -5.17
CA LYS A 89 -0.45 10.80 -5.85
C LYS A 89 -1.52 10.32 -6.84
N ILE A 90 -1.25 9.27 -7.61
CA ILE A 90 -2.23 8.65 -8.52
C ILE A 90 -3.52 8.24 -7.77
N LEU A 91 -3.39 7.66 -6.58
CA LEU A 91 -4.56 7.24 -5.78
C LEU A 91 -5.41 8.43 -5.37
N VAL A 92 -4.77 9.51 -4.89
CA VAL A 92 -5.48 10.70 -4.42
C VAL A 92 -6.12 11.47 -5.57
N GLU A 93 -5.44 11.59 -6.72
CA GLU A 93 -5.97 12.28 -7.91
C GLU A 93 -7.19 11.56 -8.52
N HIS A 94 -7.33 10.26 -8.27
CA HIS A 94 -8.44 9.45 -8.79
C HIS A 94 -9.30 8.85 -7.67
N LYS A 95 -9.39 9.52 -6.52
CA LYS A 95 -10.11 9.02 -5.34
C LYS A 95 -11.59 8.70 -5.61
N ASP A 96 -12.23 9.37 -6.56
CA ASP A 96 -13.61 9.08 -6.95
C ASP A 96 -13.80 7.65 -7.51
N GLU A 97 -12.81 7.12 -8.24
CA GLU A 97 -12.83 5.76 -8.77
C GLU A 97 -12.48 4.70 -7.72
N LEU A 98 -11.97 5.12 -6.56
CA LEU A 98 -11.66 4.24 -5.43
C LEU A 98 -12.85 4.03 -4.49
N LYS A 99 -13.95 4.76 -4.66
CA LYS A 99 -15.18 4.65 -3.82
C LYS A 99 -15.80 3.24 -3.83
N ASP A 100 -15.55 2.43 -4.84
CA ASP A 100 -16.02 1.04 -4.88
C ASP A 100 -15.19 0.09 -4.00
N LEU A 101 -13.95 0.49 -3.69
CA LEU A 101 -12.99 -0.27 -2.91
C LEU A 101 -12.90 0.18 -1.44
N TYR A 102 -13.44 1.35 -1.11
CA TYR A 102 -13.32 2.01 0.19
C TYR A 102 -14.67 2.47 0.72
N ASP A 103 -14.77 2.59 2.04
CA ASP A 103 -15.85 3.31 2.72
C ASP A 103 -15.72 4.82 2.47
N HIS A 104 -16.84 5.54 2.56
CA HIS A 104 -16.88 7.00 2.39
C HIS A 104 -16.02 7.74 3.43
N GLU A 105 -15.87 7.17 4.63
CA GLU A 105 -15.05 7.69 5.72
C GLU A 105 -13.57 7.22 5.63
N ALA A 106 -13.17 6.58 4.53
CA ALA A 106 -11.79 6.17 4.35
C ALA A 106 -10.84 7.37 4.26
N LEU A 107 -9.69 7.29 4.94
CA LEU A 107 -8.67 8.34 4.94
C LEU A 107 -8.20 8.65 3.52
N LEU A 108 -8.07 7.63 2.65
CA LEU A 108 -7.65 7.83 1.27
C LEU A 108 -8.66 8.65 0.45
N LEU A 109 -9.92 8.69 0.85
CA LEU A 109 -10.97 9.47 0.18
C LEU A 109 -11.13 10.88 0.78
N SER A 110 -10.58 11.12 1.97
CA SER A 110 -10.59 12.43 2.63
C SER A 110 -9.87 13.51 1.79
N ASP A 111 -10.14 14.78 2.08
CA ASP A 111 -9.47 15.90 1.41
C ASP A 111 -8.03 16.07 1.90
N GLU A 112 -7.74 15.67 3.15
CA GLU A 112 -6.43 15.69 3.78
C GLU A 112 -5.44 14.72 3.11
N SER A 113 -5.94 13.68 2.42
CA SER A 113 -5.11 12.70 1.71
C SER A 113 -4.14 13.33 0.70
N ILE A 114 -4.46 14.52 0.16
CA ILE A 114 -3.61 15.28 -0.77
C ILE A 114 -2.27 15.73 -0.16
N ILE A 115 -2.18 15.79 1.17
CA ILE A 115 -0.98 16.19 1.89
C ILE A 115 0.05 15.04 1.89
N ILE A 116 -0.42 13.79 1.90
CA ILE A 116 0.42 12.59 2.04
C ILE A 116 1.45 12.47 0.91
N PRO A 117 1.12 12.61 -0.39
CA PRO A 117 2.11 12.64 -1.46
C PRO A 117 3.24 13.64 -1.21
N GLY A 118 2.92 14.86 -0.76
CA GLY A 118 3.91 15.90 -0.46
C GLY A 118 4.87 15.52 0.66
N LEU A 119 4.37 14.86 1.71
CA LEU A 119 5.20 14.31 2.78
C LEU A 119 6.12 13.18 2.29
N LEU A 120 5.64 12.35 1.36
CA LEU A 120 6.42 11.26 0.78
C LEU A 120 7.54 11.73 -0.14
N VAL A 121 7.42 12.89 -0.80
CA VAL A 121 8.48 13.45 -1.67
C VAL A 121 9.79 13.62 -0.91
N GLY A 122 9.73 13.95 0.38
CA GLY A 122 10.91 14.06 1.24
C GLY A 122 11.71 12.75 1.35
N LEU A 123 11.12 11.59 1.07
CA LEU A 123 11.81 10.30 1.09
C LEU A 123 12.69 10.08 -0.16
N ASN A 124 12.46 10.81 -1.26
CA ASN A 124 13.19 10.61 -2.51
C ASN A 124 14.68 11.01 -2.42
N VAL A 125 15.05 11.82 -1.43
CA VAL A 125 16.47 12.18 -1.17
C VAL A 125 17.26 11.04 -0.54
N LEU A 126 16.59 10.02 -0.02
CA LEU A 126 17.21 8.88 0.66
C LEU A 126 17.43 7.73 -0.33
N ASP A 127 18.59 7.09 -0.22
CA ASP A 127 18.90 5.88 -0.97
C ASP A 127 18.60 4.64 -0.12
N PHE A 128 17.50 3.97 -0.42
CA PHE A 128 17.11 2.74 0.27
C PHE A 128 17.66 1.51 -0.45
N ASN A 129 18.32 0.62 0.29
CA ASN A 129 18.68 -0.72 -0.18
C ASN A 129 18.05 -1.77 0.75
N ILE A 130 16.92 -2.33 0.36
CA ILE A 130 16.11 -3.22 1.21
C ILE A 130 16.24 -4.67 0.72
N CYS A 131 16.80 -5.55 1.55
CA CYS A 131 16.87 -6.98 1.25
C CYS A 131 15.51 -7.66 1.47
N LEU A 132 14.82 -8.03 0.39
CA LEU A 132 13.50 -8.67 0.45
C LEU A 132 13.56 -10.19 0.68
N ARG A 133 14.72 -10.82 0.46
CA ARG A 133 14.89 -12.27 0.67
C ARG A 133 14.84 -12.67 2.14
N GLU A 134 15.40 -11.85 3.01
CA GLU A 134 15.52 -12.11 4.46
C GLU A 134 14.39 -11.47 5.28
N THR A 135 13.53 -10.67 4.64
CA THR A 135 12.44 -9.97 5.35
C THR A 135 11.20 -10.86 5.42
N THR A 136 10.70 -11.12 6.63
CA THR A 136 9.39 -11.77 6.83
C THR A 136 8.26 -10.80 6.47
N LEU A 137 7.78 -10.86 5.23
CA LEU A 137 6.70 -10.00 4.71
C LEU A 137 5.31 -10.61 4.84
N ASP A 138 5.21 -11.94 4.96
CA ASP A 138 3.94 -12.65 5.07
C ASP A 138 3.29 -12.56 6.46
N HIS A 139 4.09 -12.40 7.51
CA HIS A 139 3.58 -12.35 8.88
C HIS A 139 3.03 -10.98 9.23
N PRO A 140 1.89 -10.89 9.95
CA PRO A 140 1.42 -9.63 10.50
C PRO A 140 2.56 -8.96 11.26
N VAL A 141 2.81 -7.69 10.98
CA VAL A 141 3.75 -6.94 11.77
C VAL A 141 2.94 -6.36 12.93
N GLU A 142 3.12 -6.91 14.13
CA GLU A 142 2.48 -6.36 15.32
C GLU A 142 2.91 -4.90 15.50
N SER A 143 1.95 -3.99 15.39
CA SER A 143 2.13 -2.61 15.78
C SER A 143 1.94 -2.54 17.30
N ILE A 144 2.89 -1.89 17.99
CA ILE A 144 2.74 -1.55 19.41
C ILE A 144 1.64 -0.48 19.59
N ILE A 145 1.28 0.25 18.52
CA ILE A 145 0.30 1.33 18.52
C ILE A 145 -0.97 0.90 17.78
N HIS A 146 -2.13 1.08 18.42
CA HIS A 146 -3.44 0.85 17.82
C HIS A 146 -3.88 2.07 16.98
N TYR A 147 -3.41 2.16 15.73
CA TYR A 147 -3.69 3.31 14.85
C TYR A 147 -5.16 3.54 14.54
N SER A 148 -6.01 2.52 14.64
CA SER A 148 -7.45 2.65 14.47
C SER A 148 -8.10 3.62 15.47
N LEU A 149 -7.43 3.95 16.57
CA LEU A 149 -7.91 4.95 17.54
C LEU A 149 -7.57 6.40 17.12
N TYR A 150 -6.64 6.58 16.18
CA TYR A 150 -6.09 7.87 15.78
C TYR A 150 -6.45 8.25 14.34
N LEU A 151 -6.77 7.25 13.52
CA LEU A 151 -7.36 7.45 12.20
C LEU A 151 -8.87 7.56 12.42
N ARG A 152 -9.40 8.77 12.29
CA ARG A 152 -10.84 9.07 12.27
C ARG A 152 -11.30 9.25 10.84
#